data_AF-A0A258JWL5-F1
#
_entry.id   AF-A0A258JWL5-F1
#
_cell.length_a   1.000
_cell.length_b   1.000
_cell.length_c   1.000
_cell.angle_alpha   90.00
_cell.angle_beta   90.00
_cell.angle_gamma   90.00
#
_symmetry.space_group_name_H-M   'P 1'
#
loop_
_entity.id
_entity.type
_entity.pdbx_description
1 polymer ?
#
loop_
_entity_poly.entity_id
_entity_poly.type
_entity_poly.pdbx_seq_one_letter_code
_entity_poly.pdbx_strand_id
1 'polypeptide(L)'
;MDRRTLLLGPLALAAALAAGHLPAAAQAYPAKPIHLVVGYAAGGSTDSVARLLGQKLAEELGQPVIVENKPGAGATIASDYVAKAAPDGYTLFMSTIANTINTTLYKRLSFDFERDFAPVSLVA
;
A
#
# COMPACT_ATOMS: atom_id res chain seq x y z
N MET A 1 -55.89 -29.78 -6.33
CA MET A 1 -54.43 -29.60 -6.12
C MET A 1 -53.91 -28.85 -7.34
N ASP A 2 -53.87 -27.54 -7.20
CA ASP A 2 -53.73 -26.60 -8.32
C ASP A 2 -52.35 -26.64 -8.96
N ARG A 3 -52.29 -26.95 -10.25
CA ARG A 3 -51.07 -26.89 -11.09
C ARG A 3 -50.43 -25.50 -11.12
N ARG A 4 -51.18 -24.46 -10.70
CA ARG A 4 -50.73 -23.06 -10.63
C ARG A 4 -49.71 -22.82 -9.51
N THR A 5 -49.72 -23.63 -8.45
CA THR A 5 -48.82 -23.46 -7.30
C THR A 5 -47.42 -24.06 -7.55
N LEU A 6 -47.28 -24.97 -8.52
CA LEU A 6 -46.03 -25.66 -8.84
C LEU A 6 -45.07 -24.85 -9.73
N LEU A 7 -45.54 -23.77 -10.37
CA LEU A 7 -44.73 -22.91 -11.25
C LEU A 7 -44.14 -21.68 -10.55
N LEU A 8 -44.49 -21.43 -9.28
CA LEU A 8 -44.00 -20.28 -8.50
C LEU A 8 -42.65 -20.55 -7.81
N GLY A 9 -42.30 -21.81 -7.56
CA GLY A 9 -41.04 -22.22 -6.91
C GLY A 9 -39.76 -21.88 -7.71
N PRO A 10 -39.68 -22.12 -9.03
CA PRO A 10 -38.47 -21.82 -9.80
C PRO A 10 -38.27 -20.32 -10.04
N LEU A 11 -39.35 -19.54 -10.12
CA LEU A 11 -39.28 -18.09 -10.39
C LEU A 11 -38.74 -17.32 -9.17
N ALA A 12 -39.07 -17.75 -7.95
CA ALA A 12 -38.56 -17.15 -6.72
C ALA A 12 -37.06 -17.42 -6.52
N LEU A 13 -36.57 -18.60 -6.91
CA LEU A 13 -35.15 -18.94 -6.81
C LEU A 13 -34.29 -18.18 -7.83
N ALA A 14 -34.81 -17.95 -9.04
CA ALA A 14 -34.15 -17.13 -10.06
C ALA A 14 -34.06 -15.64 -9.65
N ALA A 15 -35.09 -15.11 -8.99
CA ALA A 15 -35.08 -13.75 -8.46
C ALA A 15 -34.09 -13.56 -7.30
N ALA A 16 -33.91 -14.58 -6.45
CA ALA A 16 -32.93 -14.55 -5.37
C ALA A 16 -31.47 -14.59 -5.86
N LEU A 17 -31.20 -15.30 -6.97
CA LEU A 17 -29.87 -15.33 -7.60
C LEU A 17 -29.53 -14.02 -8.32
N ALA A 18 -30.54 -13.34 -8.88
CA ALA A 18 -30.36 -12.03 -9.52
C ALA A 18 -30.11 -10.89 -8.52
N ALA A 19 -30.58 -11.01 -7.27
CA ALA A 19 -30.39 -10.01 -6.23
C ALA A 19 -28.96 -9.98 -5.63
N GLY A 20 -28.12 -10.97 -5.93
CA GLY A 20 -26.75 -11.09 -5.41
C GLY A 20 -25.67 -10.34 -6.20
N HIS A 21 -26.02 -9.67 -7.31
CA HIS A 21 -25.07 -8.96 -8.16
C HIS A 21 -25.10 -7.44 -7.93
N LEU A 22 -24.96 -7.02 -6.68
CA LEU A 22 -24.56 -5.65 -6.41
C LEU A 22 -23.13 -5.47 -6.97
N PRO A 23 -22.89 -4.50 -7.86
CA PRO A 23 -21.55 -4.23 -8.34
C PRO A 23 -20.70 -3.87 -7.12
N ALA A 24 -19.67 -4.66 -6.85
CA ALA A 24 -18.66 -4.29 -5.88
C ALA A 24 -17.97 -3.03 -6.41
N ALA A 25 -18.31 -1.87 -5.84
CA ALA A 25 -17.63 -0.64 -6.16
C ALA A 25 -16.19 -0.78 -5.68
N ALA A 26 -15.23 -0.90 -6.61
CA ALA A 26 -13.82 -0.75 -6.27
C ALA A 26 -13.67 0.62 -5.61
N GLN A 27 -13.29 0.65 -4.34
CA GLN A 27 -13.02 1.92 -3.66
C GLN A 27 -11.90 2.62 -4.42
N ALA A 28 -12.15 3.88 -4.80
CA ALA A 28 -11.12 4.71 -5.40
C ALA A 28 -9.95 4.83 -4.43
N TYR A 29 -8.76 4.47 -4.89
CA TYR A 29 -7.53 4.70 -4.14
C TYR A 29 -7.20 6.21 -4.19
N PRO A 30 -6.75 6.82 -3.08
CA PRO A 30 -6.67 6.27 -1.73
C PRO A 30 -7.97 6.48 -0.92
N ALA A 31 -8.38 5.47 -0.15
CA ALA A 31 -9.57 5.49 0.71
C ALA A 31 -9.25 5.51 2.22
N LYS A 32 -7.95 5.45 2.58
CA LYS A 32 -7.43 5.50 3.95
C LYS A 32 -6.05 6.20 3.94
N PRO A 33 -5.51 6.58 5.10
CA PRO A 33 -4.17 7.18 5.18
C PRO A 33 -3.08 6.31 4.55
N ILE A 34 -2.09 6.97 3.94
CA ILE A 34 -0.90 6.35 3.36
C ILE A 34 0.25 6.52 4.36
N HIS A 35 1.03 5.47 4.58
CA HIS A 35 2.20 5.49 5.44
C HIS A 35 3.46 5.62 4.58
N LEU A 36 4.22 6.71 4.75
CA LEU A 36 5.50 6.93 4.09
C LEU A 36 6.64 6.61 5.06
N VAL A 37 7.25 5.43 4.88
CA VAL A 37 8.28 4.92 5.78
C VAL A 37 9.66 5.48 5.41
N VAL A 38 10.38 5.98 6.41
CA VAL A 38 11.72 6.54 6.30
C VAL A 38 12.69 5.70 7.13
N GLY A 39 13.77 5.22 6.53
CA GLY A 39 14.78 4.37 7.19
C GLY A 39 15.81 5.08 8.07
N TYR A 40 15.56 6.34 8.41
CA TYR A 40 16.46 7.22 9.16
C TYR A 40 15.72 7.93 10.30
N ALA A 41 16.49 8.46 11.24
CA ALA A 41 15.95 9.18 12.39
C ALA A 41 15.15 10.43 11.97
N ALA A 42 14.13 10.77 12.75
CA ALA A 42 13.35 11.98 12.56
C ALA A 42 14.23 13.24 12.66
N GLY A 43 13.91 14.26 11.88
CA GLY A 43 14.66 15.52 11.81
C GLY A 43 15.93 15.49 10.94
N GLY A 44 16.29 14.33 10.36
CA GLY A 44 17.35 14.23 9.35
C GLY A 44 16.90 14.71 7.96
N SER A 45 17.84 14.83 7.03
CA SER A 45 17.56 15.32 5.66
C SER A 45 16.48 14.51 4.94
N THR A 46 16.55 13.18 4.95
CA THR A 46 15.53 12.31 4.34
C THR A 46 14.15 12.49 4.99
N ASP A 47 14.10 12.66 6.31
CA ASP A 47 12.83 12.90 7.02
C ASP A 47 12.23 14.26 6.67
N SER A 48 13.06 15.31 6.58
CA SER A 48 12.61 16.64 6.16
C SER A 48 12.00 16.61 4.76
N VAL A 49 12.66 15.95 3.80
CA VAL A 49 12.14 15.79 2.43
C VAL A 49 10.84 14.97 2.44
N ALA A 50 10.79 13.86 3.18
CA ALA A 50 9.60 13.03 3.29
C ALA A 50 8.39 13.77 3.86
N ARG A 51 8.58 14.65 4.85
CA ARG A 51 7.49 15.45 5.44
C ARG A 51 6.98 16.52 4.48
N LEU A 52 7.88 17.20 3.76
CA LEU A 52 7.49 18.18 2.74
C LEU A 52 6.70 17.50 1.60
N LEU A 53 7.18 16.36 1.12
CA LEU A 53 6.50 15.56 0.10
C LEU A 53 5.15 15.06 0.61
N GLY A 54 5.11 14.48 1.80
CA GLY A 54 3.89 13.93 2.40
C GLY A 54 2.81 14.99 2.58
N GLN A 55 3.17 16.21 2.98
CA GLN A 55 2.22 17.32 3.05
C GLN A 55 1.60 17.62 1.68
N LYS A 56 2.41 17.71 0.62
CA LYS A 56 1.92 18.01 -0.74
C LYS A 56 1.08 16.87 -1.31
N LEU A 57 1.49 15.63 -1.09
CA LEU A 57 0.71 14.46 -1.49
C LEU A 57 -0.63 14.39 -0.75
N ALA A 58 -0.68 14.76 0.53
CA ALA A 58 -1.94 14.79 1.27
C ALA A 58 -2.91 15.86 0.73
N GLU A 59 -2.39 17.03 0.30
CA GLU A 59 -3.16 18.07 -0.36
C GLU A 59 -3.75 17.59 -1.71
N GLU A 60 -2.98 16.86 -2.52
CA GLU A 60 -3.43 16.37 -3.83
C GLU A 60 -4.34 15.14 -3.75
N LEU A 61 -4.04 14.20 -2.86
CA LEU A 61 -4.74 12.91 -2.77
C LEU A 61 -5.99 12.96 -1.87
N GLY A 62 -6.15 14.01 -1.06
CA GLY A 62 -7.27 14.13 -0.12
C GLY A 62 -7.25 13.11 1.02
N GLN A 63 -6.13 12.40 1.21
CA GLN A 63 -5.91 11.46 2.32
C GLN A 63 -4.62 11.82 3.05
N PRO A 64 -4.56 11.64 4.38
CA PRO A 64 -3.33 11.91 5.14
C PRO A 64 -2.17 11.03 4.66
N VAL A 65 -0.97 11.62 4.55
CA VAL A 65 0.29 10.88 4.37
C VAL A 65 1.08 10.96 5.68
N ILE A 66 1.19 9.83 6.37
CA ILE A 66 1.81 9.70 7.68
C ILE A 66 3.27 9.30 7.50
N VAL A 67 4.20 10.16 7.89
CA VAL A 67 5.64 9.85 7.86
C VAL A 67 6.04 9.03 9.09
N GLU A 68 6.56 7.83 8.85
CA GLU A 68 7.04 6.92 9.90
C GLU A 68 8.54 6.68 9.83
N ASN A 69 9.26 7.05 10.89
CA ASN A 69 10.70 6.78 10.98
C ASN A 69 10.95 5.38 11.59
N LYS A 70 11.64 4.51 10.85
CA LYS A 70 12.11 3.19 11.30
C LYS A 70 13.63 3.06 11.09
N PRO A 71 14.44 3.76 11.90
CA PRO A 71 15.88 3.80 11.72
C PRO A 71 16.58 2.48 12.05
N GLY A 72 17.76 2.28 11.46
CA GLY A 72 18.71 1.23 11.85
C GLY A 72 19.28 0.44 10.67
N ALA A 73 20.46 -0.16 10.89
CA ALA A 73 21.19 -0.98 9.92
C ALA A 73 21.23 -0.38 8.50
N GLY A 74 21.57 0.91 8.40
CA GLY A 74 21.66 1.61 7.11
C GLY A 74 20.34 1.70 6.34
N ALA A 75 19.19 1.76 7.02
CA ALA A 75 17.82 1.72 6.48
C ALA A 75 17.30 0.33 6.08
N THR A 76 18.07 -0.76 6.26
CA THR A 76 17.61 -2.12 5.92
C THR A 76 16.43 -2.59 6.78
N ILE A 77 16.29 -2.11 8.03
CA ILE A 77 15.13 -2.41 8.89
C ILE A 77 13.84 -1.86 8.27
N ALA A 78 13.86 -0.61 7.79
CA ALA A 78 12.72 -0.01 7.12
C ALA A 78 12.42 -0.70 5.78
N SER A 79 13.45 -1.03 5.00
CA SER A 79 13.27 -1.78 3.76
C SER A 79 12.62 -3.13 4.02
N ASP A 80 13.09 -3.92 5.00
CA ASP A 80 12.47 -5.21 5.34
C ASP A 80 11.01 -5.06 5.77
N TYR A 81 10.70 -4.02 6.55
CA TYR A 81 9.33 -3.72 6.96
C TYR A 81 8.43 -3.44 5.76
N VAL A 82 8.87 -2.60 4.81
CA VAL A 82 8.04 -2.24 3.64
C VAL A 82 7.96 -3.39 2.62
N ALA A 83 9.05 -4.12 2.40
CA ALA A 83 9.06 -5.28 1.50
C ALA A 83 8.05 -6.37 1.90
N LYS A 84 7.73 -6.46 3.20
CA LYS A 84 6.75 -7.41 3.76
C LYS A 84 5.35 -6.81 3.94
N ALA A 85 5.16 -5.52 3.65
CA ALA A 85 3.86 -4.89 3.74
C ALA A 85 2.90 -5.41 2.66
N ALA A 86 1.61 -5.21 2.86
CA ALA A 86 0.63 -5.50 1.81
C ALA A 86 0.94 -4.63 0.57
N PRO A 87 0.96 -5.21 -0.65
CA PRO A 87 1.21 -4.45 -1.88
C PRO A 87 -0.06 -3.70 -2.33
N ASP A 88 -0.68 -2.94 -1.43
CA ASP A 88 -1.95 -2.22 -1.62
C ASP A 88 -1.76 -0.71 -1.83
N GLY A 89 -0.51 -0.24 -1.87
CA GLY A 89 -0.15 1.17 -2.09
C GLY A 89 -0.28 2.06 -0.86
N TYR A 90 -0.65 1.53 0.31
CA TYR A 90 -0.78 2.34 1.54
C TYR A 90 0.47 2.31 2.42
N THR A 91 1.48 1.52 2.06
CA THR A 91 2.81 1.57 2.66
C THR A 91 3.83 1.88 1.57
N LEU A 92 4.40 3.07 1.61
CA LEU A 92 5.41 3.54 0.66
C LEU A 92 6.76 3.66 1.37
N PHE A 93 7.84 3.56 0.60
CA PHE A 93 9.19 3.66 1.13
C PHE A 93 9.93 4.88 0.54
N MET A 94 10.46 5.73 1.41
CA MET A 94 11.42 6.76 1.02
C MET A 94 12.81 6.14 0.91
N SER A 95 13.09 5.55 -0.25
CA SER A 95 14.39 4.94 -0.55
C SER A 95 15.47 5.97 -0.81
N THR A 96 16.72 5.62 -0.54
CA THR A 96 17.92 6.38 -0.91
C THR A 96 18.93 5.47 -1.61
N ILE A 97 20.00 6.05 -2.16
CA ILE A 97 21.11 5.31 -2.76
C ILE A 97 21.74 4.29 -1.79
N ALA A 98 21.68 4.57 -0.47
CA ALA A 98 22.19 3.65 0.54
C ALA A 98 21.49 2.28 0.48
N ASN A 99 20.20 2.23 0.11
CA ASN A 99 19.46 0.97 0.00
C ASN A 99 20.04 0.07 -1.10
N THR A 100 20.42 0.65 -2.24
CA THR A 100 21.12 -0.08 -3.31
C THR A 100 22.52 -0.49 -2.88
N ILE A 101 23.26 0.38 -2.18
CA ILE A 101 24.60 0.02 -1.66
C ILE A 101 24.51 -1.18 -0.71
N ASN A 102 23.48 -1.22 0.15
CA ASN A 102 23.29 -2.29 1.12
C ASN A 102 23.14 -3.68 0.48
N THR A 103 22.64 -3.79 -0.76
CA THR A 103 22.55 -5.08 -1.46
C THR A 103 23.92 -5.71 -1.72
N THR A 104 24.96 -4.88 -1.78
CA THR A 104 26.35 -5.31 -1.97
C THR A 104 27.12 -5.45 -0.64
N LEU A 105 26.75 -4.68 0.38
CA LEU A 105 27.44 -4.69 1.68
C LEU A 105 26.96 -5.81 2.61
N TYR A 106 25.66 -6.10 2.63
CA TYR A 106 25.10 -7.14 3.49
C TYR A 106 25.09 -8.47 2.75
N LYS A 107 25.82 -9.46 3.28
CA LYS A 107 25.91 -10.81 2.69
C LYS A 107 24.55 -11.49 2.50
N ARG A 108 23.59 -11.17 3.37
CA ARG A 108 22.22 -11.70 3.34
C ARG A 108 21.26 -10.62 3.82
N LEU A 109 20.40 -10.16 2.92
CA LEU A 109 19.20 -9.40 3.26
C LEU A 109 18.01 -10.35 3.28
N SER A 110 17.00 -10.03 4.08
CA SER A 110 15.73 -10.76 4.16
C SER A 110 14.74 -10.40 3.05
N PHE A 111 15.14 -9.51 2.15
CA PHE A 111 14.40 -9.02 1.00
C PHE A 111 15.36 -8.84 -0.18
N ASP A 112 14.80 -8.78 -1.39
CA ASP A 112 15.49 -8.43 -2.62
C ASP A 112 15.08 -7.01 -3.02
N PHE A 113 16.01 -6.06 -3.02
CA PHE A 113 15.69 -4.65 -3.23
C PHE A 113 15.20 -4.34 -4.66
N GLU A 114 15.62 -5.11 -5.66
CA GLU A 114 15.22 -4.92 -7.05
C GLU A 114 13.88 -5.58 -7.36
N ARG A 115 13.64 -6.77 -6.79
CA ARG A 115 12.43 -7.55 -7.05
C ARG A 115 11.25 -7.17 -6.15
N ASP A 116 11.51 -6.88 -4.87
CA ASP A 116 10.45 -6.75 -3.87
C ASP A 116 9.89 -5.30 -3.76
N PHE A 117 10.42 -4.36 -4.54
CA PHE A 117 9.97 -2.96 -4.57
C PHE A 117 9.58 -2.51 -5.98
N ALA A 118 8.43 -1.83 -6.09
CA ALA A 118 8.04 -1.13 -7.31
C ALA A 118 8.53 0.34 -7.24
N PRO A 119 9.39 0.79 -8.18
CA PRO A 119 9.80 2.19 -8.22
C PRO A 119 8.63 3.09 -8.61
N VAL A 120 8.40 4.16 -7.85
CA VAL A 120 7.29 5.10 -8.07
C VAL A 120 7.77 6.38 -8.76
N SER A 121 8.75 7.06 -8.17
CA SER A 121 9.32 8.29 -8.71
C SER A 121 10.69 8.58 -8.10
N LEU A 122 11.51 9.39 -8.79
CA LEU A 122 12.74 9.95 -8.24
C LEU A 122 12.38 11.18 -7.38
N VAL A 123 12.90 11.23 -6.15
CA VAL A 123 12.67 12.33 -5.21
C VAL A 123 14.02 13.00 -4.89
N ALA A 124 14.21 14.18 -5.50
CA ALA A 124 15.37 15.08 -5.38
C ALA A 124 16.70 14.58 -5.98
#